data_AF-A0AAC8QJ11-F1
#
_entry.id   AF-A0AAC8QJ11-F1
#
_cell.length_a   1.000
_cell.length_b   1.000
_cell.length_c   1.000
_cell.angle_alpha   90.00
_cell.angle_beta   90.00
_cell.angle_gamma   90.00
#
_symmetry.space_group_name_H-M   'P 1'
#
loop_
_entity.id
_entity.type
_entity.pdbx_description
1 polymer ?
#
loop_
_entity_poly.entity_id
_entity_poly.type
_entity_poly.pdbx_seq_one_letter_code
_entity_poly.pdbx_strand_id
1 'polypeptide(L)'
;MWPCPSEDHPGTCHRYVPGKDPLAKKEGRIDFYARPDGRAIVYLSEQGPFREALTGDYPMILTTGRRLEHWHTATLTGRIPQLQGVDMDYLEMHPGDAAVMGVNEGTWCR
;
A
#
# COMPACT_ATOMS: atom_id res chain seq x y z
N MET A 1 -12.95 9.92 9.74
CA MET A 1 -11.64 10.60 9.60
C MET A 1 -11.22 11.07 10.98
N TRP A 2 -10.07 10.61 11.49
CA TRP A 2 -9.67 10.77 12.89
C TRP A 2 -8.61 11.89 13.04
N PRO A 3 -8.62 12.73 14.10
CA PRO A 3 -9.51 12.67 15.26
C PRO A 3 -10.97 13.07 14.94
N CYS A 4 -11.88 12.43 15.65
CA CYS A 4 -13.31 12.71 15.67
C CYS A 4 -13.72 12.89 17.14
N PRO A 5 -13.62 14.11 17.69
CA PRO A 5 -13.79 14.33 19.13
C PRO A 5 -15.19 14.03 19.69
N SER A 6 -16.20 13.98 18.82
CA SER A 6 -17.57 13.58 19.14
C SER A 6 -18.17 12.78 17.97
N GLU A 7 -19.28 12.09 18.22
CA GLU A 7 -19.99 11.29 17.21
C GLU A 7 -20.50 12.14 16.04
N ASP A 8 -20.93 13.38 16.31
CA ASP A 8 -21.43 14.32 15.30
C ASP A 8 -20.33 15.10 14.58
N HIS A 9 -19.06 14.95 14.99
CA HIS A 9 -17.97 15.68 14.36
C HIS A 9 -17.75 15.15 12.93
N PRO A 10 -17.62 16.00 11.90
CA PRO A 10 -17.45 15.57 10.50
C PRO A 10 -16.09 14.89 10.21
N GLY A 11 -15.31 14.61 11.25
CA GLY A 11 -13.89 14.23 11.18
C GLY A 11 -12.93 15.39 10.88
N THR A 12 -11.64 15.13 11.11
CA THR A 12 -10.57 16.14 10.94
C THR A 12 -9.81 15.95 9.63
N CYS A 13 -10.04 16.84 8.66
CA CYS A 13 -9.38 16.78 7.34
C CYS A 13 -7.87 16.96 7.42
N HIS A 14 -7.42 17.99 8.14
CA HIS A 14 -6.01 18.36 8.20
C HIS A 14 -5.55 18.29 9.66
N ARG A 15 -4.85 17.20 10.01
CA ARG A 15 -4.26 17.07 11.35
C ARG A 15 -3.11 18.04 11.58
N TYR A 16 -2.86 18.36 12.85
CA TYR A 16 -1.81 19.26 13.31
C TYR A 16 -1.92 20.70 12.80
N VAL A 17 -2.99 21.07 12.11
CA VAL A 17 -3.18 22.45 11.62
C VAL A 17 -4.09 23.20 12.60
N PRO A 18 -3.59 24.23 13.29
CA PRO A 18 -4.41 25.04 14.19
C PRO A 18 -5.66 25.57 13.49
N GLY A 19 -6.80 25.50 14.17
CA GLY A 19 -8.12 25.89 13.63
C GLY A 19 -8.78 24.87 12.69
N LYS A 20 -8.06 23.81 12.26
CA LYS A 20 -8.62 22.68 11.49
C LYS A 20 -8.60 21.38 12.28
N ASP A 21 -7.57 21.17 13.09
CA ASP A 21 -7.48 20.04 14.03
C ASP A 21 -7.93 20.51 15.42
N PRO A 22 -9.00 19.94 15.99
CA PRO A 22 -9.50 20.31 17.32
C PRO A 22 -8.50 20.03 18.45
N LEU A 23 -7.47 19.21 18.21
CA LEU A 23 -6.42 18.91 19.18
C LEU A 23 -5.20 19.84 19.06
N ALA A 24 -5.07 20.59 17.96
CA ALA A 24 -3.99 21.56 17.77
C ALA A 24 -4.31 22.86 18.53
N LYS A 25 -3.43 23.25 19.45
CA LYS A 25 -3.65 24.36 20.39
C LYS A 25 -2.67 25.52 20.19
N LYS A 26 -1.55 25.30 19.51
CA LYS A 26 -0.54 26.34 19.30
C LYS A 26 -0.86 27.19 18.08
N GLU A 27 -0.48 28.47 18.11
CA GLU A 27 -0.55 29.35 16.95
C GLU A 27 0.55 29.02 15.93
N GLY A 28 0.28 29.32 14.65
CA GLY A 28 1.21 29.09 13.55
C GLY A 28 0.64 28.12 12.50
N ARG A 29 1.52 27.62 11.62
CA ARG A 29 1.10 26.76 10.50
C ARG A 29 0.84 25.31 10.91
N ILE A 30 1.64 24.76 11.81
CA ILE A 30 1.56 23.34 12.25
C ILE A 30 1.90 23.24 13.74
N ASP A 31 1.14 22.43 14.48
CA ASP A 31 1.34 22.08 15.88
C ASP A 31 1.47 20.56 16.03
N PHE A 32 2.70 20.04 16.12
CA PHE A 32 2.96 18.60 16.30
C PHE A 32 2.74 18.14 17.75
N TYR A 33 1.54 18.36 18.29
CA TYR A 33 1.16 18.10 19.69
C TYR A 33 1.31 16.63 20.14
N ALA A 34 1.41 15.69 19.20
CA ALA A 34 1.68 14.27 19.52
C ALA A 34 3.08 14.05 20.11
N ARG A 35 4.00 15.02 19.96
CA ARG A 35 5.34 15.00 20.52
C ARG A 35 5.44 16.03 21.66
N PRO A 36 6.02 15.68 22.83
CA PRO A 36 6.15 16.62 23.95
C PRO A 36 6.89 17.91 23.58
N ASP A 37 7.86 17.84 22.65
CA ASP A 37 8.62 18.99 22.19
C ASP A 37 7.98 19.74 21.01
N GLY A 38 6.82 19.28 20.52
CA GLY A 38 6.04 19.93 19.47
C GLY A 38 6.73 19.99 18.10
N ARG A 39 7.73 19.14 17.83
CA ARG A 39 8.50 19.14 16.59
C ARG A 39 8.21 17.91 15.72
N ALA A 40 8.34 18.09 14.40
CA ALA A 40 8.41 16.99 13.46
C ALA A 40 9.69 16.18 13.68
N ILE A 41 9.62 14.89 13.40
CA ILE A 41 10.82 14.05 13.33
C ILE A 41 11.19 13.89 11.85
N VAL A 42 12.42 14.24 11.52
CA VAL A 42 13.00 13.95 10.20
C VAL A 42 13.89 12.73 10.37
N TYR A 43 13.49 11.61 9.77
CA TYR A 43 14.29 10.40 9.75
C TYR A 43 15.15 10.37 8.50
N LEU A 44 16.46 10.19 8.69
CA LEU A 44 17.41 9.86 7.66
C LEU A 44 17.83 8.42 7.92
N SER A 45 17.62 7.54 6.95
CA SER A 45 18.00 6.13 7.03
C SER A 45 18.74 5.74 5.78
N GLU A 46 19.78 4.93 5.94
CA GLU A 46 20.41 4.24 4.82
C GLU A 46 19.49 3.12 4.32
N GLN A 47 19.62 2.78 3.03
CA GLN A 47 18.90 1.66 2.42
C GLN A 47 19.61 0.36 2.79
N GLY A 48 18.93 -0.51 3.55
CA GLY A 48 19.40 -1.87 3.84
C GLY A 48 19.23 -2.83 2.66
N PRO A 49 19.87 -4.01 2.71
CA PRO A 49 19.68 -5.05 1.69
C PRO A 49 18.26 -5.62 1.75
N PHE A 50 17.86 -6.32 0.67
CA PHE A 50 16.65 -7.14 0.71
C PHE A 50 16.74 -8.18 1.83
N ARG A 51 15.61 -8.41 2.53
CA ARG A 51 15.55 -9.41 3.60
C ARG A 51 15.76 -10.83 3.07
N GLU A 52 15.26 -11.09 1.86
CA GLU A 52 15.47 -12.32 1.10
C GLU A 52 16.26 -11.94 -0.15
N ALA A 53 17.53 -12.35 -0.19
CA ALA A 53 18.40 -12.06 -1.31
C ALA A 53 18.15 -13.05 -2.44
N LEU A 54 18.32 -12.59 -3.68
CA LEU A 54 18.31 -13.47 -4.84
C LEU A 54 19.46 -14.47 -4.74
N THR A 55 19.17 -15.71 -5.08
CA THR A 55 20.13 -16.81 -5.12
C THR A 55 20.08 -17.49 -6.48
N GLY A 56 20.99 -18.44 -6.74
CA GLY A 56 20.91 -19.26 -7.95
C GLY A 56 19.60 -20.05 -8.04
N ASP A 57 19.11 -20.55 -6.90
CA ASP A 57 17.86 -21.32 -6.82
C ASP A 57 16.60 -20.43 -6.88
N TYR A 58 16.72 -19.16 -6.45
CA TYR A 58 15.64 -18.17 -6.47
C TYR A 58 16.12 -16.85 -7.11
N PRO A 59 16.19 -16.80 -8.45
CA PRO A 59 16.82 -15.68 -9.17
C PRO A 59 15.87 -14.50 -9.43
N MET A 60 14.60 -14.56 -8.97
CA MET A 60 13.58 -13.55 -9.24
C MET A 60 12.96 -12.97 -7.97
N ILE A 61 12.53 -11.71 -8.06
CA ILE A 61 11.72 -11.05 -7.03
C ILE A 61 10.25 -11.29 -7.35
N LEU A 62 9.51 -11.89 -6.42
CA LEU A 62 8.05 -11.97 -6.49
C LEU A 62 7.43 -10.77 -5.79
N THR A 63 6.67 -9.96 -6.54
CA THR A 63 5.80 -8.93 -5.98
C THR A 63 4.35 -9.35 -6.13
N THR A 64 3.56 -9.21 -5.07
CA THR A 64 2.12 -9.46 -5.11
C THR A 64 1.35 -8.15 -5.00
N GLY A 65 0.16 -8.12 -5.60
CA GLY A 65 -0.62 -6.91 -5.72
C GLY A 65 -2.11 -7.18 -5.72
N ARG A 66 -2.86 -6.22 -6.27
CA ARG A 66 -4.31 -6.32 -6.47
C ARG A 66 -4.64 -5.79 -7.85
N ARG A 67 -5.69 -6.34 -8.44
CA ARG A 67 -6.30 -5.82 -9.65
C ARG A 67 -7.41 -4.86 -9.27
N LEU A 68 -7.76 -3.95 -10.17
CA LEU A 68 -8.75 -2.91 -9.91
C LEU A 68 -10.12 -3.52 -9.56
N GLU A 69 -10.44 -4.64 -10.19
CA GLU A 69 -11.74 -5.31 -10.19
C GLU A 69 -11.97 -6.12 -8.91
N HIS A 70 -10.90 -6.65 -8.29
CA HIS A 70 -11.02 -7.54 -7.15
C HIS A 70 -10.49 -6.97 -5.85
N TRP A 71 -11.35 -6.99 -4.83
CA TRP A 71 -11.02 -6.54 -3.50
C TRP A 71 -10.49 -7.69 -2.65
N HIS A 72 -9.23 -7.57 -2.23
CA HIS A 72 -8.57 -8.54 -1.35
C HIS A 72 -8.76 -9.99 -1.80
N THR A 73 -9.48 -10.80 -1.01
CA THR A 73 -9.71 -12.23 -1.26
C THR A 73 -10.90 -12.49 -2.18
N ALA A 74 -11.46 -11.46 -2.81
CA ALA A 74 -12.61 -11.53 -3.72
C ALA A 74 -13.86 -12.22 -3.15
N THR A 75 -14.00 -12.37 -1.83
CA THR A 75 -15.17 -13.01 -1.20
C THR A 75 -16.46 -12.24 -1.44
N LEU A 76 -16.35 -10.94 -1.73
CA LEU A 76 -17.43 -10.07 -2.18
C LEU A 76 -17.41 -9.88 -3.70
N THR A 77 -16.34 -9.30 -4.24
CA THR A 77 -16.30 -8.89 -5.66
C THR A 77 -16.27 -10.07 -6.63
N GLY A 78 -15.74 -11.24 -6.23
CA GLY A 78 -15.77 -12.46 -7.05
C GLY A 78 -17.18 -13.05 -7.23
N ARG A 79 -18.17 -12.58 -6.48
CA ARG A 79 -19.59 -12.96 -6.64
C ARG A 79 -20.36 -12.02 -7.56
N ILE A 80 -19.75 -10.93 -8.03
CA ILE A 80 -20.39 -9.95 -8.91
C ILE A 80 -20.23 -10.44 -10.36
N PRO A 81 -21.33 -10.76 -11.08
CA PRO A 81 -21.24 -11.38 -12.41
C PRO A 81 -20.42 -10.57 -13.43
N GLN A 82 -20.48 -9.24 -13.35
CA GLN A 82 -19.73 -8.33 -14.25
C GLN A 82 -18.21 -8.41 -14.05
N LEU A 83 -17.75 -8.90 -12.90
CA LEU A 83 -16.33 -9.00 -12.55
C LEU A 83 -15.80 -10.43 -12.66
N GLN A 84 -16.66 -11.42 -12.91
CA GLN A 84 -16.24 -12.83 -12.94
C GLN A 84 -15.40 -13.23 -14.17
N GLY A 85 -15.42 -12.43 -15.24
CA GLY A 85 -14.61 -12.67 -16.44
C GLY A 85 -13.18 -12.13 -16.37
N VAL A 86 -12.75 -11.63 -15.21
CA VAL A 86 -11.40 -11.09 -14.99
C VAL A 86 -10.51 -12.21 -14.46
N ASP A 87 -9.38 -12.44 -15.12
CA ASP A 87 -8.42 -13.46 -14.69
C ASP A 87 -7.83 -13.11 -13.31
N MET A 88 -7.87 -14.08 -12.40
CA MET A 88 -7.56 -13.88 -10.99
C MET A 88 -6.14 -14.28 -10.59
N ASP A 89 -5.52 -15.20 -11.34
CA ASP A 89 -4.28 -15.88 -10.94
C ASP A 89 -3.32 -16.06 -12.12
N TYR A 90 -2.71 -14.97 -12.58
CA TYR A 90 -1.67 -15.03 -13.61
C TYR A 90 -0.41 -14.28 -13.18
N LEU A 91 0.74 -14.70 -13.73
CA LEU A 91 2.04 -14.10 -13.45
C LEU A 91 2.36 -13.08 -14.53
N GLU A 92 2.56 -11.82 -14.13
CA GLU A 92 3.10 -10.80 -15.01
C GLU A 92 4.62 -10.92 -15.04
N MET A 93 5.17 -11.26 -16.20
CA MET A 93 6.61 -11.47 -16.39
C MET A 93 7.11 -10.68 -17.60
N HIS A 94 8.34 -10.17 -17.52
CA HIS A 94 8.97 -9.53 -18.66
C HIS A 94 9.22 -10.57 -19.78
N PRO A 95 8.93 -10.27 -21.06
CA PRO A 95 9.06 -11.25 -22.15
C PRO A 95 10.46 -11.84 -22.30
N GLY A 96 11.51 -11.06 -22.01
CA GLY A 96 12.89 -11.54 -22.03
C GLY A 96 13.18 -12.59 -20.96
N ASP A 97 12.63 -12.42 -19.77
CA ASP A 97 12.82 -13.38 -18.66
C ASP A 97 12.02 -14.65 -18.94
N ALA A 98 10.80 -14.51 -19.47
CA ALA A 98 9.97 -15.63 -19.91
C ALA A 98 10.68 -16.46 -21.00
N ALA A 99 11.31 -15.80 -21.97
CA ALA A 99 12.08 -16.47 -23.03
C ALA A 99 13.29 -17.24 -22.48
N VAL A 100 14.02 -16.66 -21.51
CA VAL A 100 15.15 -17.34 -20.84
C VAL A 100 14.66 -18.57 -20.07
N MET A 101 13.47 -18.51 -19.48
CA MET A 101 12.87 -19.61 -18.71
C MET A 101 12.09 -20.61 -19.59
N GLY A 102 11.93 -20.35 -20.89
CA GLY A 102 11.12 -21.20 -21.78
C GLY A 102 9.62 -21.19 -21.45
N VAL A 103 9.14 -20.13 -20.81
CA VAL A 103 7.73 -19.94 -20.43
C VAL A 103 7.01 -19.17 -21.54
N ASN A 104 5.80 -19.62 -21.89
CA ASN A 104 4.96 -18.95 -22.87
C ASN A 104 3.69 -18.39 -22.22
N GLU A 105 3.07 -17.41 -22.87
CA GLU A 105 1.78 -16.86 -22.47
C GLU A 105 0.74 -17.98 -22.28
N GLY A 106 -0.04 -17.92 -21.19
CA GLY A 106 -1.06 -18.92 -20.85
C GLY A 106 -0.52 -20.27 -20.36
N THR A 107 0.79 -20.43 -20.19
CA THR A 107 1.36 -21.67 -19.63
C THR A 107 1.38 -21.67 -18.10
N TRP A 108 1.12 -22.84 -17.52
CA TRP A 108 1.21 -23.03 -16.08
C TRP A 108 2.67 -23.13 -15.64
N CYS A 109 3.01 -22.40 -14.58
CA CYS A 109 4.34 -22.37 -13.97
C CYS A 109 4.26 -22.74 -12.48
N ARG A 110 5.39 -23.12 -11.88
CA ARG A 110 5.53 -23.38 -10.44
C ARG A 110 6.87 -22.88 -9.93
#